data_AF-A0AAV5SG52-F1
#
_entry.id   AF-A0AAV5SG52-F1
#
_cell.length_a   1.000
_cell.length_b   1.000
_cell.length_c   1.000
_cell.angle_alpha   90.00
_cell.angle_beta   90.00
_cell.angle_gamma   90.00
#
_symmetry.space_group_name_H-M   'P 1'
#
loop_
_entity.id
_entity.type
_entity.pdbx_description
1 polymer ?
#
loop_
_entity_poly.entity_id
_entity_poly.type
_entity_poly.pdbx_seq_one_letter_code
_entity_poly.pdbx_strand_id
1 'polypeptide(L)'
;DDVDASLPFKCEDCPSRFSQLIILTRHKRCHLSDDDPNKKEFQCEFCGQYCFGYNLLKSHKQTHLDENDPQQAEIKRPFKCKECDKAFRNVHIYNEHMLMHTGAY
;
A
#
# COMPACT_ATOMS: atom_id res chain seq x y z
N ASP A 1 -24.49 -25.58 4.32
CA ASP A 1 -24.12 -24.14 4.33
C ASP A 1 -22.66 -24.02 4.74
N ASP A 2 -21.73 -24.10 3.78
CA ASP A 2 -20.29 -24.10 4.04
C ASP A 2 -19.66 -22.86 3.36
N VAL A 3 -19.83 -21.70 3.98
CA VAL A 3 -19.25 -20.41 3.56
C VAL A 3 -18.56 -19.78 4.78
N ASP A 4 -17.70 -20.54 5.46
CA ASP A 4 -16.97 -20.02 6.63
C ASP A 4 -15.51 -20.50 6.73
N ALA A 5 -14.98 -21.23 5.74
CA ALA A 5 -13.59 -21.71 5.77
C ALA A 5 -12.56 -20.74 5.13
N SER A 6 -13.01 -19.75 4.35
CA SER A 6 -12.11 -18.81 3.64
C SER A 6 -11.63 -17.62 4.48
N LEU A 7 -12.31 -17.35 5.61
CA LEU A 7 -12.03 -16.22 6.50
C LEU A 7 -11.98 -16.69 7.98
N PRO A 8 -10.99 -17.54 8.36
CA PRO A 8 -10.93 -18.14 9.69
C PRO A 8 -10.66 -17.12 10.81
N PHE A 9 -10.18 -15.92 10.48
CA PHE A 9 -9.80 -14.91 11.45
C PHE A 9 -10.93 -13.89 11.66
N LYS A 10 -11.68 -14.02 12.75
CA LYS A 10 -12.78 -13.13 13.12
C LYS A 10 -12.31 -11.98 14.03
N CYS A 11 -12.86 -10.79 13.84
CA CYS A 11 -12.71 -9.68 14.79
C CYS A 11 -13.67 -9.84 15.99
N GLU A 12 -13.19 -9.51 17.18
CA GLU A 12 -13.98 -9.65 18.42
C GLU A 12 -14.86 -8.40 18.66
N ASP A 13 -14.40 -7.24 18.19
CA ASP A 13 -15.06 -5.95 18.37
C ASP A 13 -16.10 -5.66 17.27
N CYS A 14 -16.14 -6.43 16.18
CA CYS A 14 -17.07 -6.24 15.07
C CYS A 14 -17.31 -7.53 14.25
N PRO A 15 -18.33 -7.60 13.38
CA PRO A 15 -18.64 -8.81 12.61
C PRO A 15 -17.66 -9.11 11.45
N SER A 16 -16.59 -8.34 11.27
CA SER A 16 -15.63 -8.54 10.18
C SER A 16 -14.81 -9.82 10.33
N ARG A 17 -14.55 -10.49 9.20
CA ARG A 17 -13.72 -11.70 9.11
C ARG A 17 -12.65 -11.53 8.03
N PHE A 18 -11.50 -12.18 8.23
CA PHE A 18 -10.31 -12.02 7.38
C PHE A 18 -9.69 -13.37 7.05
N SER A 19 -9.06 -13.46 5.87
CA SER A 19 -8.38 -14.66 5.38
C SER A 19 -7.00 -14.86 5.99
N GLN A 20 -6.43 -13.81 6.60
CA GLN A 20 -5.09 -13.85 7.18
C GLN A 20 -5.04 -13.11 8.52
N LEU A 21 -4.30 -13.67 9.47
CA LEU A 21 -4.09 -13.07 10.79
C LEU A 21 -3.49 -11.66 10.69
N ILE A 22 -2.53 -11.44 9.77
CA ILE A 22 -1.90 -10.12 9.59
C ILE A 22 -2.91 -9.03 9.20
N ILE A 23 -3.95 -9.40 8.44
CA ILE A 23 -5.00 -8.46 8.02
C ILE A 23 -5.92 -8.17 9.20
N LEU A 24 -6.29 -9.19 10.00
CA LEU A 24 -7.04 -9.00 11.24
C LEU A 24 -6.28 -8.12 12.24
N THR A 25 -4.98 -8.37 12.47
CA THR A 25 -4.14 -7.55 13.37
C THR A 25 -4.09 -6.09 12.94
N ARG A 26 -4.00 -5.83 11.62
CA ARG A 26 -4.08 -4.46 11.08
C ARG A 26 -5.47 -3.86 11.29
N HIS A 27 -6.52 -4.63 11.06
CA HIS A 27 -7.90 -4.19 11.25
C HIS A 27 -8.21 -3.82 12.69
N LYS A 28 -7.70 -4.57 13.69
CA LYS A 28 -7.90 -4.27 15.11
C LYS A 28 -7.45 -2.84 15.50
N ARG A 29 -6.53 -2.23 14.74
CA ARG A 29 -6.12 -0.82 14.95
C ARG A 29 -7.21 0.20 14.64
N CYS A 30 -8.23 -0.19 13.87
CA CYS A 30 -9.42 0.64 13.59
C CYS A 30 -10.31 0.80 14.83
N HIS A 31 -10.26 -0.15 15.77
CA HIS A 31 -11.04 -0.12 17.01
C HIS A 31 -10.33 0.61 18.15
N LEU A 32 -9.07 0.99 17.94
CA LEU A 32 -8.33 1.81 18.91
C LEU A 32 -8.88 3.23 18.91
N SER A 33 -9.13 3.77 20.10
CA SER A 33 -9.51 5.17 20.35
C SER A 33 -8.47 6.13 19.78
N ASP A 34 -8.90 7.34 19.39
CA ASP A 34 -8.02 8.34 18.78
C ASP A 34 -6.80 8.73 19.61
N ASP A 35 -6.92 8.64 20.93
CA ASP A 35 -5.87 8.90 21.92
C ASP A 35 -4.94 7.69 22.18
N ASP A 36 -5.20 6.53 21.55
CA ASP A 36 -4.43 5.31 21.84
C ASP A 36 -3.02 5.37 21.21
N PRO A 37 -1.95 5.22 22.00
CA PRO A 37 -0.58 5.32 21.49
C PRO A 37 -0.20 4.18 20.52
N ASN A 38 -0.97 3.08 20.46
CA ASN A 38 -0.81 2.03 19.46
C ASN A 38 -1.54 2.35 18.15
N LYS A 39 -2.45 3.33 18.15
CA LYS A 39 -3.00 3.96 16.95
C LYS A 39 -1.95 4.92 16.38
N LYS A 40 -0.80 4.35 15.99
CA LYS A 40 0.35 5.10 15.46
C LYS A 40 -0.10 5.93 14.25
N GLU A 41 -0.37 7.19 14.53
CA GLU A 41 -0.66 8.22 13.58
C GLU A 41 0.66 8.58 12.89
N PHE A 42 0.62 8.64 11.58
CA PHE A 42 1.74 9.08 10.78
C PHE A 42 1.36 10.42 10.17
N GLN A 43 2.11 11.45 10.52
CA GLN A 43 1.90 12.77 9.94
C GLN A 43 2.46 12.82 8.52
N CYS A 44 1.68 13.37 7.60
CA CYS A 44 2.13 13.69 6.26
C CYS A 44 3.05 14.92 6.30
N GLU A 45 4.27 14.78 5.80
CA GLU A 45 5.25 15.88 5.73
C GLU A 45 4.86 16.98 4.72
N PHE A 46 3.99 16.67 3.75
CA PHE A 46 3.57 17.61 2.71
C PHE A 46 2.44 18.55 3.15
N CYS A 47 1.52 18.08 3.99
CA CYS A 47 0.32 18.84 4.39
C CYS A 47 0.01 18.82 5.89
N GLY A 48 0.81 18.12 6.70
CA GLY A 48 0.59 17.99 8.13
C GLY A 48 -0.57 17.06 8.54
N GLN A 49 -1.26 16.42 7.59
CA GLN A 49 -2.40 15.54 7.87
C GLN A 49 -1.96 14.22 8.54
N TYR A 50 -2.67 13.83 9.60
CA TYR A 50 -2.44 12.56 10.28
C TYR A 50 -3.18 11.41 9.58
N CYS A 51 -2.45 10.32 9.33
CA CYS A 51 -2.97 9.09 8.72
C CYS A 51 -2.79 7.91 9.68
N PHE A 52 -3.86 7.11 9.83
CA PHE A 52 -3.85 5.93 10.69
C PHE A 52 -3.26 4.73 9.94
N GLY A 53 -1.94 4.61 10.03
CA GLY A 53 -1.16 3.50 9.47
C GLY A 53 -0.27 3.86 8.29
N TYR A 54 0.89 3.21 8.23
CA TYR A 54 1.94 3.46 7.23
C TYR A 54 1.45 3.31 5.78
N ASN A 55 0.64 2.29 5.48
CA ASN A 55 0.14 2.07 4.12
C ASN A 55 -0.84 3.17 3.68
N LEU A 56 -1.66 3.68 4.61
CA LEU A 56 -2.59 4.78 4.34
C LEU A 56 -1.82 6.08 4.12
N LEU A 57 -0.83 6.37 4.97
CA LEU A 57 0.09 7.48 4.77
C LEU A 57 0.79 7.37 3.41
N LYS A 58 1.30 6.19 3.04
CA LYS A 58 2.00 5.98 1.76
C LYS A 58 1.09 6.26 0.57
N SER A 59 -0.16 5.80 0.60
CA SER A 59 -1.15 6.10 -0.44
C SER A 59 -1.55 7.57 -0.44
N HIS A 60 -1.73 8.19 0.72
CA HIS A 60 -2.00 9.62 0.84
C HIS A 60 -0.85 10.47 0.31
N LYS A 61 0.41 10.11 0.58
CA LYS A 61 1.58 10.78 -0.01
C LYS A 61 1.52 10.78 -1.54
N GLN A 62 0.94 9.75 -2.17
CA GLN A 62 0.76 9.72 -3.63
C GLN A 62 -0.25 10.75 -4.17
N THR A 63 -1.14 11.29 -3.34
CA THR A 63 -2.07 12.34 -3.77
C THR A 63 -1.40 13.71 -3.85
N HIS A 64 -0.28 13.89 -3.15
CA HIS A 64 0.55 15.11 -3.24
C HIS A 64 1.50 15.09 -4.44
N LEU A 65 1.72 13.91 -5.05
CA LEU A 65 2.62 13.73 -6.18
C LEU A 65 2.01 14.26 -7.48
N ASP A 66 2.42 15.46 -7.88
CA ASP A 66 2.20 15.96 -9.25
C ASP A 66 2.95 15.06 -10.25
N GLU A 67 2.26 14.61 -11.30
CA GLU A 67 2.82 13.64 -12.24
C GLU A 67 3.79 14.27 -13.26
N ASN A 68 3.82 15.60 -13.33
CA ASN A 68 4.72 16.37 -14.19
C ASN A 68 5.97 16.84 -13.45
N ASP A 69 5.99 16.78 -12.11
CA ASP A 69 7.18 17.05 -11.35
C ASP A 69 8.18 15.87 -11.47
N PRO A 70 9.41 16.12 -11.98
CA PRO A 70 10.38 15.06 -12.27
C PRO A 70 10.88 14.34 -11.01
N GLN A 71 10.88 15.00 -9.86
CA GLN A 71 11.28 14.42 -8.58
C GLN A 71 10.21 13.45 -8.06
N GLN A 72 8.94 13.74 -8.36
CA GLN A 72 7.78 12.96 -7.92
C GLN A 72 7.40 11.83 -8.90
N ALA A 73 7.75 11.97 -10.19
CA ALA A 73 7.66 10.91 -11.18
C ALA A 73 8.46 9.66 -10.77
N GLU A 74 9.64 9.84 -10.17
CA GLU A 74 10.46 8.74 -9.65
C GLU A 74 9.84 8.07 -8.43
N ILE A 75 9.09 8.81 -7.60
CA ILE A 75 8.34 8.24 -6.47
C ILE A 75 7.13 7.42 -6.96
N LYS A 76 6.40 7.92 -7.98
CA LYS A 76 5.26 7.22 -8.58
C LYS A 76 5.68 6.01 -9.42
N ARG A 77 6.83 6.08 -10.10
CA ARG A 77 7.35 5.06 -11.00
C ARG A 77 8.82 4.76 -10.68
N PRO A 78 9.10 4.13 -9.53
CA PRO A 78 10.46 3.94 -9.05
C PRO A 78 11.28 2.95 -9.88
N PHE A 79 10.63 2.14 -10.71
CA PHE A 79 11.30 1.13 -11.52
C PHE A 79 11.50 1.66 -12.95
N LYS A 80 12.62 2.34 -13.20
CA LYS A 80 13.04 2.78 -14.55
C LYS A 80 13.70 1.64 -15.32
N CYS A 81 13.28 1.45 -16.57
CA CYS A 81 14.01 0.61 -17.51
C CYS A 81 15.35 1.28 -17.87
N LYS A 82 16.40 0.48 -18.03
CA LYS A 82 17.72 0.95 -18.46
C LYS A 82 17.90 0.88 -19.98
N GLU A 83 17.08 0.04 -20.63
CA GLU A 83 17.10 -0.17 -22.08
C GLU A 83 16.15 0.78 -22.83
N CYS A 84 15.23 1.46 -22.12
CA CYS A 84 14.35 2.49 -22.67
C CYS A 84 13.87 3.49 -21.60
N ASP A 85 13.31 4.62 -22.01
CA ASP A 85 12.80 5.68 -21.11
C ASP A 85 11.49 5.36 -20.37
N LYS A 86 11.08 4.08 -20.30
CA LYS A 86 9.86 3.69 -19.58
C LYS A 86 10.14 3.50 -18.08
N ALA A 87 9.20 3.95 -17.26
CA ALA A 87 9.21 3.77 -15.82
C ALA A 87 7.89 3.15 -15.33
N PHE A 88 7.98 2.29 -14.31
CA PHE A 88 6.85 1.48 -13.82
C PHE A 88 6.62 1.66 -12.32
N ARG A 89 5.34 1.51 -11.90
CA ARG A 89 4.90 1.70 -10.51
C ARG A 89 5.24 0.53 -9.59
N ASN A 90 5.42 -0.68 -10.14
CA ASN A 90 5.68 -1.88 -9.35
C ASN A 90 6.71 -2.79 -10.05
N VAL A 91 7.34 -3.64 -9.24
CA VAL A 91 8.41 -4.54 -9.69
C VAL A 91 7.89 -5.64 -10.62
N HIS A 92 6.64 -6.06 -10.45
CA HIS A 92 6.02 -7.11 -11.28
C HIS A 92 5.89 -6.67 -12.74
N ILE A 93 5.31 -5.49 -12.99
CA ILE A 93 5.16 -4.95 -14.36
C ILE A 93 6.54 -4.60 -14.94
N TYR A 94 7.46 -4.09 -14.11
CA TYR A 94 8.85 -3.86 -14.55
C TYR A 94 9.53 -5.16 -15.02
N ASN A 95 9.43 -6.24 -14.26
CA ASN A 95 10.05 -7.52 -14.64
C ASN A 95 9.43 -8.11 -15.90
N GLU A 96 8.10 -8.04 -16.04
CA GLU A 96 7.41 -8.45 -17.28
C GLU A 96 7.91 -7.64 -18.49
N HIS A 97 8.06 -6.33 -18.33
CA HIS A 97 8.64 -5.48 -19.36
C HIS A 97 10.08 -5.87 -19.71
N MET A 98 10.91 -6.19 -18.72
CA MET A 98 12.30 -6.60 -18.96
C MET A 98 12.40 -7.89 -19.78
N LEU A 99 11.42 -8.80 -19.71
CA LEU A 99 11.40 -10.02 -20.53
C LEU A 99 11.34 -9.71 -22.03
N MET A 100 10.73 -8.59 -22.41
CA MET A 100 10.69 -8.12 -23.81
C MET A 100 12.08 -7.72 -24.31
N HIS A 101 12.94 -7.20 -23.43
CA HIS A 101 14.32 -6.84 -23.77
C HIS A 101 15.25 -8.06 -23.78
N THR A 102 15.05 -9.02 -22.88
CA THR A 102 15.86 -10.24 -22.83
C THR A 102 15.44 -11.29 -23.86
N GLY A 103 14.34 -11.07 -24.58
CA GLY A 103 13.81 -12.01 -25.57
C GLY A 103 13.34 -13.34 -24.97
N ALA A 104 13.02 -13.35 -23.68
CA ALA A 104 12.62 -14.56 -22.94
C ALA A 104 11.09 -14.72 -22.97
N TYR A 105 10.55 -14.85 -24.18
CA TYR A 105 9.13 -15.13 -24.44
C TYR A 105 8.99 -16.47 -25.18
#